data_AF-A0A968KKY7-F1
#
_entry.id   AF-A0A968KKY7-F1
#
_cell.length_a   1.000
_cell.length_b   1.000
_cell.length_c   1.000
_cell.angle_alpha   90.00
_cell.angle_beta   90.00
_cell.angle_gamma   90.00
#
_symmetry.space_group_name_H-M   'P 1'
#
loop_
_entity.id
_entity.type
_entity.pdbx_description
1 polymer ?
#
loop_
_entity_poly.entity_id
_entity_poly.type
_entity_poly.pdbx_seq_one_letter_code
_entity_poly.pdbx_strand_id
1 'polypeptide(L)' 'LGCLDAPTSGRYRLEDQDIQRLSPNRLAEVRNQRIGFVFQNFNLLPRATALENVELPLLYGRIPQAKKMALDALDRV' A
#
# COMPACT_ATOMS: atom_id res chain seq x y z
N LEU A 1 11.42 4.81 4.65
CA LEU A 1 10.62 6.00 4.26
C LEU A 1 9.14 5.72 3.93
N GLY A 2 8.70 4.48 3.70
CA GLY A 2 7.26 4.12 3.62
C GLY A 2 6.85 3.00 4.58
N CYS A 3 7.41 2.97 5.79
CA CYS A 3 7.29 1.84 6.72
C CYS A 3 7.81 0.49 6.15
N LEU A 4 8.61 0.53 5.08
CA LEU A 4 9.31 -0.62 4.49
C LEU A 4 10.70 -0.84 5.10
N ASP A 5 11.25 0.20 5.73
CA ASP A 5 12.56 0.15 6.35
C ASP A 5 12.49 0.88 7.69
N ALA A 6 13.14 0.30 8.70
CA ALA A 6 13.20 0.88 10.04
C ALA A 6 14.40 1.83 10.09
N PRO A 7 14.25 3.07 10.58
CA PRO A 7 15.38 3.97 10.68
C PRO A 7 16.38 3.38 11.68
N THR A 8 17.67 3.41 11.33
CA THR A 8 18.76 2.90 12.17
C THR A 8 18.88 3.68 13.49
N SER A 9 18.46 4.94 13.51
CA SER A 9 18.35 5.78 14.70
C SER A 9 17.28 6.87 14.50
N GLY A 10 16.83 7.48 15.61
CA GLY A 10 15.78 8.50 15.59
C GLY A 10 14.37 7.92 15.71
N ARG A 11 13.34 8.78 15.71
CA ARG A 11 11.93 8.39 15.81
C ARG A 11 11.19 8.82 14.55
N TYR A 12 10.45 7.90 13.95
CA TYR A 12 9.60 8.19 12.81
C TYR A 12 8.13 8.06 13.23
N ARG A 13 7.41 9.19 13.13
CA ARG A 13 6.00 9.29 13.45
C ARG A 13 5.19 9.48 12.17
N LEU A 14 4.15 8.68 12.02
CA LEU A 14 3.15 8.83 10.96
C LEU A 14 1.82 9.12 11.64
N GLU A 15 1.19 10.26 11.33
CA GLU A 15 -0.07 10.70 11.97
C GLU A 15 0.01 10.63 13.51
N ASP A 16 1.08 11.17 14.09
CA ASP A 16 1.40 11.15 15.53
C ASP A 16 1.63 9.76 16.17
N GLN A 17 1.49 8.67 15.42
CA GLN A 17 1.84 7.32 15.87
C GLN A 17 3.32 7.02 15.63
N ASP A 18 4.00 6.56 16.68
CA ASP A 18 5.36 6.01 16.57
C ASP A 18 5.29 4.62 15.96
N ILE A 19 5.59 4.54 14.66
CA ILE A 19 5.45 3.29 13.93
C ILE A 19 6.52 2.26 14.30
N GLN A 20 7.64 2.68 14.90
CA GLN A 20 8.73 1.76 15.26
C GLN A 20 8.33 0.78 16.35
N ARG A 21 7.31 1.12 17.13
CA ARG A 21 6.78 0.31 18.22
C ARG A 21 5.63 -0.61 17.77
N LEU A 22 5.20 -0.49 16.52
CA LEU A 22 4.10 -1.29 15.98
C LEU A 22 4.61 -2.68 15.56
N SER A 23 3.77 -3.70 15.76
CA SER A 23 4.06 -5.04 15.28
C SER A 23 4.08 -5.07 13.74
N PRO A 24 4.78 -6.05 13.12
CA PRO A 24 4.83 -6.19 11.67
C PRO A 24 3.45 -6.22 10.99
N ASN A 25 2.44 -6.81 11.65
CA ASN A 25 1.07 -6.86 11.16
C ASN A 25 0.42 -5.47 11.15
N ARG A 26 0.58 -4.70 12.22
CA ARG A 26 0.06 -3.32 12.28
C ARG A 26 0.77 -2.40 11.28
N LEU A 27 2.06 -2.62 11.07
CA LEU A 27 2.80 -1.93 10.00
C LEU A 27 2.25 -2.27 8.61
N ALA A 28 1.89 -3.52 8.36
CA ALA A 28 1.27 -3.93 7.10
C ALA A 28 -0.09 -3.26 6.86
N GLU A 29 -0.93 -3.18 7.90
CA GLU A 29 -2.22 -2.47 7.84
C GLU A 29 -2.03 -0.99 7.54
N VAL A 30 -1.10 -0.32 8.24
CA VAL A 30 -0.78 1.09 8.01
C VAL A 30 -0.28 1.32 6.58
N ARG A 31 0.60 0.45 6.06
CA ARG A 31 1.06 0.53 4.67
C ARG A 31 -0.10 0.43 3.69
N ASN A 32 -0.98 -0.56 3.88
CA ASN A 32 -2.09 -0.79 2.98
C ASN A 32 -3.10 0.37 2.96
N GLN A 33 -3.38 0.98 4.12
CA GLN A 33 -4.43 1.99 4.25
C GLN A 33 -3.95 3.43 4.05
N ARG A 34 -2.67 3.72 4.32
CA ARG A 34 -2.16 5.10 4.40
C ARG A 34 -1.06 5.41 3.39
N ILE A 35 -0.47 4.40 2.75
CA ILE A 35 0.72 4.60 1.89
C ILE A 35 0.50 3.98 0.52
N GLY A 36 0.42 4.82 -0.51
CA GLY A 36 0.54 4.41 -1.90
C GLY A 36 1.98 4.59 -2.39
N PHE A 37 2.56 3.55 -3.01
CA PHE A 37 3.88 3.64 -3.62
C PHE A 37 3.76 3.84 -5.13
N VAL A 38 4.43 4.87 -5.65
CA VAL A 38 4.65 5.07 -7.09
C VAL A 38 6.14 4.93 -7.34
N PHE A 39 6.50 4.05 -8.28
CA PHE A 39 7.89 3.71 -8.59
C PHE A 39 8.28 4.28 -9.96
N GLN A 40 9.55 4.66 -10.12
CA GLN A 40 10.08 5.14 -11.40
C GLN A 40 10.10 4.02 -12.47
N ASN A 41 10.40 2.78 -12.05
CA ASN A 41 10.20 1.59 -12.88
C ASN A 41 8.86 0.95 -12.51
N PHE A 42 8.08 0.52 -13.50
CA PHE A 42 6.76 -0.07 -13.32
C PHE A 42 6.89 -1.40 -12.57
N ASN A 43 6.80 -1.35 -11.23
CA ASN A 43 6.85 -2.51 -10.34
C ASN A 43 5.53 -3.30 -10.39
N LEU A 44 5.06 -3.58 -11.61
CA LEU A 44 3.85 -4.32 -11.91
C LEU A 44 4.16 -5.81 -11.95
N LEU A 45 3.19 -6.62 -11.56
CA LEU A 45 3.23 -8.06 -11.71
C LEU A 45 3.08 -8.41 -13.20
N PRO A 46 4.12 -8.96 -13.85
CA PRO A 46 4.16 -9.11 -15.31
C PRO A 46 3.18 -10.15 -15.85
N ARG A 47 2.67 -11.02 -15.00
CA ARG A 47 1.68 -12.06 -15.34
C ARG A 47 0.25 -11.66 -15.01
N ALA A 48 0.06 -10.49 -14.42
CA ALA A 48 -1.25 -9.98 -14.03
C ALA A 48 -1.67 -8.85 -14.97
N THR A 49 -2.97 -8.76 -15.21
CA THR A 49 -3.61 -7.66 -15.94
C THR A 49 -3.48 -6.34 -15.17
N ALA A 50 -3.72 -5.22 -15.86
CA ALA A 50 -3.78 -3.90 -15.21
C ALA A 50 -4.83 -3.87 -14.09
N LEU A 51 -5.99 -4.50 -14.32
CA LEU A 51 -7.05 -4.63 -13.32
C LEU A 51 -6.56 -5.37 -12.08
N GLU A 52 -5.92 -6.53 -12.26
CA GLU A 52 -5.40 -7.32 -11.14
C GLU A 52 -4.28 -6.59 -10.37
N ASN A 53 -3.44 -5.82 -11.05
CA ASN A 53 -2.40 -4.99 -10.41
C ASN A 53 -3.01 -3.87 -9.55
N VAL A 54 -4.12 -3.26 -9.99
CA VAL A 54 -4.82 -2.20 -9.26
C VAL A 54 -5.73 -2.77 -8.16
N GLU A 55 -6.28 -3.96 -8.34
CA GLU A 55 -7.16 -4.63 -7.38
C GLU A 55 -6.40 -5.22 -6.19
N LEU A 56 -5.16 -5.68 -6.40
CA LEU A 56 -4.39 -6.40 -5.39
C LEU A 56 -4.24 -5.66 -4.04
N PRO A 57 -3.92 -4.36 -3.98
CA PRO A 57 -3.88 -3.63 -2.71
C PRO A 57 -5.24 -3.58 -2.00
N LEU A 58 -6.34 -3.48 -2.75
CA LEU A 58 -7.69 -3.40 -2.20
C LEU A 58 -8.10 -4.73 -1.55
N LEU A 59 -7.68 -5.86 -2.12
CA LEU A 59 -7.90 -7.20 -1.56
C LEU A 59 -7.17 -7.37 -0.22
N TYR A 60 -5.91 -6.93 -0.14
CA TYR A 60 -5.16 -6.94 1.13
C TYR A 60 -5.81 -6.05 2.20
N GLY A 61 -6.43 -4.95 1.80
CA GLY A 61 -7.21 -4.06 2.68
C GLY A 61 -8.59 -4.59 3.04
N ARG A 62 -9.01 -5.74 2.48
CA ARG A 62 -10.37 -6.30 2.62
C ARG A 62 -11.47 -5.30 2.24
N ILE A 63 -11.19 -4.44 1.25
CA ILE A 63 -12.14 -3.42 0.82
C ILE A 63 -13.26 -4.09 0.00
N PRO A 64 -14.55 -3.91 0.36
CA PRO A 64 -15.65 -4.45 -0.42
C PRO A 64 -15.69 -3.82 -1.81
N GLN A 65 -16.11 -4.57 -2.81
CA GLN A 65 -16.20 -4.11 -4.20
C GLN A 65 -14.83 -3.70 -4.81
N ALA A 66 -13.73 -4.30 -4.36
CA ALA A 66 -12.38 -4.07 -4.86
C ALA A 66 -12.29 -4.00 -6.39
N LYS A 67 -12.87 -4.98 -7.09
CA LYS A 67 -12.95 -5.01 -8.56
C LYS A 67 -13.58 -3.77 -9.18
N LYS A 68 -14.69 -3.30 -8.61
CA LYS A 68 -15.41 -2.12 -9.13
C LYS A 68 -14.57 -0.86 -8.94
N MET A 69 -14.01 -0.68 -7.74
CA MET A 69 -13.14 0.46 -7.45
C MET A 69 -11.88 0.45 -8.32
N ALA A 70 -11.30 -0.72 -8.60
CA ALA A 70 -10.15 -0.86 -9.47
C ALA A 70 -10.48 -0.47 -10.93
N LEU A 71 -11.66 -0.87 -11.43
CA LEU A 71 -12.14 -0.43 -12.74
C LEU A 71 -12.35 1.09 -12.79
N ASP A 72 -13.06 1.65 -11.80
CA ASP A 72 -13.31 3.10 -11.72
C ASP A 72 -12.00 3.90 -11.66
N ALA A 73 -10.95 3.35 -11.03
CA ALA A 73 -9.63 3.97 -10.99
C ALA A 73 -8.91 3.90 -12.35
N LEU A 74 -9.04 2.80 -13.08
CA LEU A 74 -8.45 2.64 -14.42
C LEU A 74 -9.14 3.52 -15.47
N ASP A 75 -10.45 3.74 -15.37
CA ASP A 75 -11.20 4.61 -16.29
C ASP A 75 -10.82 6.09 -16.18
N ARG A 76 -10.10 6.49 -15.12
CA ARG A 76 -9.67 7.88 -14.87
C ARG A 76 -8.28 8.22 -15.44
N VAL A 77 -7.62 7.27 -16.11
CA VAL A 77 -6.26 7.39 -16.64
C VAL A 77 -6.30 7.39 -18.16
#